data_AF-A0A3D2MGG9-F1
#
_entry.id   AF-A0A3D2MGG9-F1
#
_cell.length_a   1.000
_cell.length_b   1.000
_cell.length_c   1.000
_cell.angle_alpha   90.00
_cell.angle_beta   90.00
_cell.angle_gamma   90.00
#
_symmetry.space_group_name_H-M   'P 1'
#
loop_
_entity.id
_entity.type
_entity.pdbx_description
1 polymer ?
#
loop_
_entity_poly.entity_id
_entity_poly.type
_entity_poly.pdbx_seq_one_letter_code
_entity_poly.pdbx_strand_id
1 'polypeptide(L)'
;MVESGCRLYMSSAAPFTLQKPGQTPMKDYTALVLQGQIDEAVVIVNSLDPARAIFDKWLRDPWPARRLMPIAYLKAWCDLLGMVGGPVRSPLQQVTAAERESLRQDVASVGLI
;
A
#
# COMPACT_ATOMS: atom_id res chain seq x y z
N MET A 1 6.83 17.38 -20.28
CA MET A 1 6.39 16.18 -19.53
C MET A 1 7.32 15.05 -19.88
N VAL A 2 7.84 14.36 -18.86
CA VAL A 2 8.64 13.15 -19.06
C VAL A 2 7.70 12.01 -19.47
N GLU A 3 7.96 11.36 -20.59
CA GLU A 3 7.17 10.23 -21.07
C GLU A 3 7.65 8.96 -20.36
N SER A 4 6.78 8.30 -19.59
CA SER A 4 7.14 7.13 -18.78
C SER A 4 7.10 5.80 -19.54
N GLY A 5 6.58 5.78 -20.76
CA GLY A 5 6.35 4.55 -21.54
C GLY A 5 5.33 3.58 -20.91
N CYS A 6 4.71 3.93 -19.78
CA CYS A 6 3.67 3.12 -19.15
C CYS A 6 2.42 3.07 -20.05
N ARG A 7 2.11 1.88 -20.57
CA ARG A 7 0.94 1.63 -21.42
C ARG A 7 -0.23 0.96 -20.69
N LEU A 8 -0.07 0.65 -19.41
CA LEU A 8 -1.05 -0.09 -18.62
C LEU A 8 -1.47 0.71 -17.40
N TYR A 9 -2.77 0.94 -17.26
CA TYR A 9 -3.37 1.42 -16.03
C TYR A 9 -3.69 0.23 -15.13
N MET A 10 -2.79 -0.09 -14.22
CA MET A 10 -3.05 -1.08 -13.17
C MET A 10 -3.79 -0.43 -12.02
N SER A 11 -4.93 -1.01 -11.64
CA SER A 11 -5.54 -0.70 -10.35
C SER A 11 -4.68 -1.32 -9.25
N SER A 12 -4.20 -0.49 -8.33
CA SER A 12 -3.44 -0.90 -7.15
C SER A 12 -3.98 -0.19 -5.93
N ALA A 13 -3.93 -0.85 -4.77
CA ALA A 13 -4.25 -0.24 -3.50
C ALA A 13 -3.10 0.64 -2.95
N ALA A 14 -1.88 0.48 -3.48
CA ALA A 14 -0.69 1.18 -3.00
C ALA A 14 -0.84 2.72 -2.87
N PRO A 15 -1.52 3.43 -3.79
CA PRO A 15 -1.66 4.88 -3.69
C PRO A 15 -2.34 5.36 -2.41
N PHE A 16 -3.23 4.57 -1.80
CA PHE A 16 -3.92 4.98 -0.56
C PHE A 16 -3.46 4.22 0.68
N THR A 17 -2.80 3.06 0.54
CA THR A 17 -2.29 2.29 1.69
C THR A 17 -0.90 2.73 2.16
N LEU A 18 -0.11 3.38 1.29
CA LEU A 18 1.29 3.78 1.58
C LEU A 18 1.44 5.27 1.92
N GLN A 19 0.39 5.86 2.47
CA GLN A 19 0.37 7.26 2.86
C GLN A 19 -0.63 7.49 3.99
N LYS A 20 -0.54 8.65 4.65
CA LYS A 20 -1.42 9.04 5.75
C LYS A 20 -1.71 10.54 5.71
N PRO A 21 -2.70 11.04 6.48
CA PRO A 21 -2.94 12.48 6.58
C PRO A 21 -1.65 13.24 6.93
N GLY A 22 -1.36 14.29 6.15
CA GLY A 22 -0.14 15.10 6.30
C GLY A 22 1.13 14.54 5.65
N GLN A 23 1.11 13.30 5.14
CA GLN A 23 2.24 12.69 4.42
C GLN A 23 1.73 11.96 3.17
N THR A 24 1.84 12.60 2.00
CA THR A 24 1.29 12.11 0.73
C THR A 24 2.39 11.86 -0.32
N PRO A 25 3.38 10.99 -0.04
CA PRO A 25 4.54 10.79 -0.91
C PRO A 25 4.17 10.39 -2.34
N MET A 26 3.07 9.64 -2.53
CA MET A 26 2.56 9.27 -3.86
C MET A 26 2.20 10.49 -4.70
N LYS A 27 1.51 11.45 -4.10
CA LYS A 27 1.20 12.74 -4.72
C LYS A 27 2.48 13.53 -4.97
N ASP A 28 3.36 13.58 -3.98
CA ASP A 28 4.53 14.46 -3.98
C ASP A 28 5.54 14.04 -5.05
N TYR A 29 5.92 12.76 -5.12
CA TYR A 29 6.84 12.31 -6.17
C TYR A 29 6.19 12.39 -7.56
N THR A 30 4.88 12.15 -7.67
CA THR A 30 4.18 12.26 -8.96
C THR A 30 4.22 13.70 -9.46
N ALA A 31 4.01 14.67 -8.58
CA ALA A 31 4.10 16.09 -8.93
C ALA A 31 5.50 16.48 -9.43
N LEU A 32 6.56 15.98 -8.77
CA LEU A 32 7.95 16.21 -9.19
C LEU A 32 8.25 15.61 -10.57
N VAL A 33 7.81 14.38 -10.83
CA VAL A 33 7.96 13.73 -12.15
C VAL A 33 7.27 14.54 -13.25
N LEU A 34 6.05 15.03 -12.99
CA LEU A 34 5.31 15.85 -13.96
C LEU A 34 6.00 17.19 -14.26
N GLN A 35 6.73 17.73 -13.29
CA GLN A 35 7.55 18.94 -13.43
C GLN A 35 8.93 18.67 -14.06
N GLY A 36 9.31 17.40 -14.27
CA GLY A 36 10.63 17.01 -14.80
C GLY A 36 11.74 16.96 -13.75
N GLN A 37 11.40 17.05 -12.46
CA GLN A 37 12.33 16.97 -11.32
C GLN A 37 12.54 15.51 -10.91
N ILE A 38 13.27 14.76 -11.74
CA ILE A 38 13.39 13.31 -11.59
C ILE A 38 14.23 12.90 -10.38
N ASP A 39 15.33 13.60 -10.12
CA ASP A 39 16.25 13.25 -9.03
C ASP A 39 15.56 13.40 -7.67
N GLU A 40 14.79 14.47 -7.48
CA GLU A 40 14.01 14.71 -6.27
C GLU A 40 12.86 13.69 -6.14
N ALA A 41 12.21 13.32 -7.25
CA ALA A 41 11.17 12.30 -7.24
C ALA A 41 11.72 10.93 -6.82
N VAL A 42 12.93 10.57 -7.27
CA VAL A 42 13.59 9.31 -6.89
C VAL A 42 13.86 9.24 -5.39
N VAL A 43 14.25 10.34 -4.76
CA VAL A 43 14.44 10.39 -3.30
C VAL A 43 13.16 10.03 -2.56
N ILE A 44 12.02 10.63 -2.95
CA ILE A 44 10.72 10.33 -2.33
C ILE A 44 10.29 8.89 -2.64
N VAL A 45 10.44 8.44 -3.88
CA VAL A 45 10.10 7.05 -4.26
C VAL A 45 10.88 6.05 -3.43
N ASN A 46 12.19 6.22 -3.23
CA ASN A 46 13.02 5.28 -2.47
C ASN A 46 12.68 5.31 -0.98
N SER A 47 12.20 6.44 -0.45
CA SER A 47 11.76 6.53 0.95
C SER A 47 10.59 5.59 1.28
N LEU A 48 9.84 5.15 0.26
CA LEU A 48 8.69 4.24 0.41
C LEU A 48 9.08 2.76 0.51
N ASP A 49 10.34 2.39 0.27
CA ASP A 49 10.74 0.98 0.18
C ASP A 49 10.42 0.15 1.43
N PRO A 50 10.60 0.64 2.67
CA PRO A 50 10.16 -0.09 3.86
C PRO A 50 8.64 -0.36 3.86
N ALA A 51 7.84 0.64 3.49
CA ALA A 51 6.39 0.49 3.41
C ALA A 51 5.97 -0.45 2.27
N ARG A 52 6.69 -0.45 1.15
CA ARG A 52 6.47 -1.41 0.05
C ARG A 52 6.79 -2.84 0.46
N ALA A 53 7.83 -3.07 1.26
CA ALA A 53 8.12 -4.40 1.77
C ALA A 53 6.97 -4.95 2.64
N ILE A 54 6.37 -4.10 3.48
CA ILE A 54 5.17 -4.46 4.25
C ILE A 54 3.95 -4.67 3.34
N PHE A 55 3.77 -3.80 2.33
CA PHE A 55 2.72 -3.98 1.33
C PHE A 55 2.81 -5.34 0.66
N ASP A 56 3.99 -5.72 0.21
CA ASP A 56 4.23 -6.97 -0.47
C ASP A 56 3.94 -8.17 0.43
N LYS A 57 4.44 -8.16 1.66
CA LYS A 57 4.19 -9.19 2.67
C LYS A 57 2.71 -9.50 2.84
N TRP A 58 1.85 -8.48 2.88
CA TRP A 58 0.42 -8.63 3.18
C TRP A 58 -0.47 -8.71 1.95
N LEU A 59 -0.13 -8.02 0.87
CA LEU A 59 -1.02 -7.78 -0.28
C LEU A 59 -0.50 -8.39 -1.59
N ARG A 60 0.75 -8.83 -1.67
CA ARG A 60 1.30 -9.52 -2.84
C ARG A 60 1.60 -10.98 -2.55
N ASP A 61 2.43 -11.25 -1.54
CA ASP A 61 3.02 -12.57 -1.27
C ASP A 61 2.02 -13.67 -0.89
N PRO A 62 0.87 -13.40 -0.23
CA PRO A 62 -0.11 -14.44 0.05
C PRO A 62 -0.71 -15.08 -1.21
N TRP A 63 -0.74 -14.34 -2.32
CA TRP A 63 -1.27 -14.85 -3.58
C TRP A 63 -0.44 -16.02 -4.14
N PRO A 64 0.85 -15.85 -4.48
CA PRO A 64 1.67 -16.96 -4.99
C PRO A 64 1.95 -18.03 -3.93
N ALA A 65 2.08 -17.66 -2.65
CA ALA A 65 2.47 -18.61 -1.60
C ALA A 65 1.31 -19.49 -1.10
N ARG A 66 0.09 -18.95 -1.03
CA ARG A 66 -1.06 -19.61 -0.39
C ARG A 66 -2.30 -19.68 -1.27
N ARG A 67 -2.24 -19.20 -2.53
CA ARG A 67 -3.40 -19.04 -3.42
C ARG A 67 -4.52 -18.19 -2.78
N LEU A 68 -4.14 -17.22 -1.95
CA LEU A 68 -5.04 -16.44 -1.13
C LEU A 68 -5.20 -15.02 -1.71
N MET A 69 -6.43 -14.63 -2.05
CA MET A 69 -6.77 -13.24 -2.40
C MET A 69 -6.69 -12.35 -1.14
N PRO A 70 -5.78 -11.35 -1.07
CA PRO A 70 -5.50 -10.63 0.17
C PRO A 70 -6.48 -9.49 0.47
N ILE A 71 -7.72 -9.57 -0.02
CA ILE A 71 -8.74 -8.52 0.15
C ILE A 71 -9.10 -8.32 1.63
N ALA A 72 -9.04 -9.40 2.44
CA ALA A 72 -9.29 -9.30 3.87
C ALA A 72 -8.19 -8.48 4.59
N TYR A 73 -6.92 -8.68 4.21
CA TYR A 73 -5.81 -7.88 4.74
C TYR A 73 -5.90 -6.42 4.26
N LEU A 74 -6.26 -6.19 2.99
CA LEU A 74 -6.44 -4.84 2.47
C LEU A 74 -7.50 -4.07 3.26
N LYS A 75 -8.66 -4.69 3.52
CA LYS A 75 -9.73 -4.07 4.30
C LYS A 75 -9.33 -3.81 5.75
N ALA A 76 -8.63 -4.75 6.38
CA ALA A 76 -8.09 -4.55 7.72
C ALA A 76 -7.07 -3.39 7.76
N TRP A 77 -6.22 -3.27 6.75
CA TRP A 77 -5.28 -2.14 6.61
C TRP A 77 -6.05 -0.83 6.42
N CYS A 78 -7.09 -0.80 5.58
CA CYS A 78 -7.94 0.39 5.44
C CYS A 78 -8.52 0.84 6.79
N ASP A 79 -9.04 -0.10 7.60
CA ASP A 79 -9.56 0.22 8.93
C ASP A 79 -8.47 0.80 9.85
N LEU A 80 -7.24 0.29 9.78
CA LEU A 80 -6.10 0.82 10.56
C LEU A 80 -5.75 2.26 10.18
N LEU A 81 -5.89 2.62 8.91
CA LEU A 81 -5.68 3.98 8.42
C LEU A 81 -6.88 4.91 8.69
N GLY A 82 -7.93 4.43 9.38
CA GLY A 82 -9.14 5.19 9.69
C GLY A 82 -10.16 5.26 8.55
N MET A 83 -10.00 4.45 7.51
CA MET A 83 -11.02 4.27 6.47
C MET A 83 -12.05 3.20 6.87
N VAL A 84 -13.15 3.09 6.13
CA VAL A 84 -14.18 2.06 6.35
C VAL A 84 -13.95 0.91 5.37
N GLY A 85 -13.11 -0.07 5.74
CA GLY A 85 -12.82 -1.26 4.94
C GLY A 85 -13.87 -2.37 5.08
N GLY A 86 -14.32 -2.59 6.32
CA GLY A 86 -15.34 -3.59 6.66
C GLY A 86 -14.92 -5.05 6.41
N PRO A 87 -15.79 -6.04 6.64
CA PRO A 87 -15.45 -7.45 6.43
C PRO A 87 -15.43 -7.83 4.95
N VAL A 88 -14.75 -8.93 4.62
CA VAL A 88 -14.96 -9.60 3.31
C VAL A 88 -16.27 -10.40 3.30
N ARG A 89 -16.76 -10.74 2.11
CA ARG A 89 -17.92 -11.64 1.97
C ARG A 89 -17.44 -13.06 1.72
N SER A 90 -18.26 -14.04 2.07
CA SER A 90 -18.06 -15.44 1.65
C SER A 90 -17.88 -15.52 0.13
N PRO A 91 -16.95 -16.36 -0.40
CA PRO A 91 -16.18 -17.40 0.29
C PRO A 91 -14.82 -16.94 0.84
N LEU A 92 -14.50 -15.64 0.85
CA LEU A 92 -13.23 -15.16 1.36
C LEU A 92 -13.15 -15.29 2.89
N GLN A 93 -12.01 -15.78 3.36
CA GLN A 93 -11.72 -15.91 4.80
C GLN A 93 -11.46 -14.53 5.41
N GLN A 94 -12.00 -14.30 6.62
CA GLN A 94 -11.69 -13.09 7.40
C GLN A 94 -10.26 -13.19 7.96
N VAL A 95 -9.66 -12.02 8.25
CA VAL A 95 -8.43 -11.97 9.04
C VAL A 95 -8.69 -12.45 10.46
N THR A 96 -7.78 -13.25 11.00
CA THR A 96 -7.82 -13.62 12.42
C THR A 96 -7.38 -12.46 13.31
N ALA A 97 -7.69 -12.53 14.61
CA ALA A 97 -7.23 -11.52 15.57
C ALA A 97 -5.69 -11.42 15.63
N ALA A 98 -5.00 -12.56 15.55
CA ALA A 98 -3.53 -12.61 15.54
C ALA A 98 -2.94 -11.99 14.27
N GLU A 99 -3.49 -12.31 13.09
CA GLU A 99 -3.06 -11.68 11.83
C GLU A 99 -3.33 -10.18 11.84
N ARG A 100 -4.47 -9.73 12.38
CA ARG A 100 -4.81 -8.31 12.48
C ARG A 100 -3.83 -7.55 13.38
N GLU A 101 -3.43 -8.13 14.50
CA GLU A 101 -2.43 -7.53 15.38
C GLU A 101 -1.04 -7.51 14.73
N SER A 102 -0.64 -8.57 14.03
CA SER A 102 0.63 -8.58 13.29
C SER A 102 0.66 -7.54 12.17
N LEU A 103 -0.45 -7.40 11.43
CA LEU A 103 -0.60 -6.35 10.41
C LEU A 103 -0.48 -4.97 11.04
N ARG A 104 -1.14 -4.74 12.18
CA ARG A 104 -1.05 -3.46 12.90
C ARG A 104 0.39 -3.12 13.28
N GLN A 105 1.13 -4.08 13.84
CA GLN A 105 2.52 -3.88 14.23
C GLN A 105 3.41 -3.54 13.03
N ASP A 106 3.25 -4.25 11.91
CA ASP A 106 4.00 -3.98 10.69
C ASP A 106 3.69 -2.59 10.12
N VAL A 107 2.41 -2.22 10.03
CA VAL A 107 1.98 -0.91 9.52
C VAL A 107 2.48 0.23 10.43
N ALA A 108 2.48 0.03 11.74
CA ALA A 108 3.06 0.99 12.70
C ALA A 108 4.58 1.10 12.56
N SER A 109 5.28 -0.01 12.26
CA SER A 109 6.74 -0.04 12.12
C SER A 109 7.26 0.85 10.98
N VAL A 110 6.42 1.11 9.97
CA VAL A 110 6.71 1.99 8.84
C VAL A 110 6.03 3.37 8.97
N GLY A 111 5.51 3.68 10.15
CA GLY A 111 5.00 5.01 10.51
C GLY A 111 3.68 5.40 9.82
N LEU A 112 2.91 4.43 9.31
CA LEU A 112 1.63 4.71 8.63
C LEU A 112 0.46 4.90 9.60
N ILE A 113 0.56 4.36 10.81
CA ILE A 113 -0.40 4.53 11.91
C ILE A 113 0.31 4.89 13.21
#